data_AF-A0A2N6BHK4-F1
#
_entry.id   AF-A0A2N6BHK4-F1
#
_cell.length_a   1.000
_cell.length_b   1.000
_cell.length_c   1.000
_cell.angle_alpha   90.00
_cell.angle_beta   90.00
_cell.angle_gamma   90.00
#
_symmetry.space_group_name_H-M   'P 1'
#
loop_
_entity.id
_entity.type
_entity.pdbx_description
1 polymer ?
#
loop_
_entity_poly.entity_id
_entity_poly.type
_entity_poly.pdbx_seq_one_letter_code
_entity_poly.pdbx_strand_id
1 'polypeptide(L)'
;ICPGTTYCKRGQQDSIKVGLELNERYHGTPLPYKFKMGVSGCVNDCSEVCIKDIGLIGTPKGWKVMIGGAGGSKPQLAEILAAELDDESAMEVVDKVFNWYLKKDEKKRLWKLIEELGPEQFKEDILG
;
A
#
# COMPACT_ATOMS: atom_id res chain seq x y z
N ILE A 1 -7.52 6.78 5.26
CA ILE A 1 -6.89 6.37 6.54
C ILE A 1 -8.00 6.05 7.52
N CYS A 2 -7.76 5.19 8.52
CA CYS A 2 -8.71 4.96 9.60
C CYS A 2 -8.32 5.79 10.84
N PRO A 3 -9.14 5.81 11.91
CA PRO A 3 -8.85 6.63 13.09
C PRO A 3 -7.63 6.19 13.92
N GLY A 4 -6.98 5.07 13.58
CA GLY A 4 -5.73 4.61 14.19
C GLY A 4 -5.81 4.36 15.70
N THR A 5 -4.65 4.30 16.35
CA THR A 5 -4.52 4.31 17.82
C THR A 5 -4.97 5.63 18.44
N THR A 6 -5.03 6.71 17.66
CA THR A 6 -5.42 8.05 18.12
C THR A 6 -6.86 8.10 18.64
N TYR A 7 -7.80 7.46 17.92
CA TYR A 7 -9.23 7.55 18.26
C TYR A 7 -9.96 6.20 18.30
N CYS A 8 -9.33 5.08 17.92
CA CYS A 8 -9.96 3.77 17.92
C CYS A 8 -9.32 2.82 18.94
N LYS A 9 -10.14 2.25 19.83
CA LYS A 9 -9.71 1.24 20.82
C LYS A 9 -9.16 -0.05 20.21
N ARG A 10 -9.43 -0.31 18.93
CA ARG A 10 -8.94 -1.49 18.19
C ARG A 10 -7.68 -1.20 17.38
N GLY A 11 -7.25 0.06 17.31
CA GLY A 11 -6.05 0.48 16.60
C GLY A 11 -4.83 -0.22 17.18
N GLN A 12 -4.01 -0.82 16.31
CA GLN A 12 -2.75 -1.46 16.66
C GLN A 12 -1.56 -0.58 16.29
N GLN A 13 -1.72 0.23 15.24
CA GLN A 13 -0.71 1.17 14.76
C GLN A 13 -1.34 2.55 14.48
N ASP A 14 -0.51 3.60 14.51
CA ASP A 14 -0.93 4.97 14.25
C ASP A 14 -1.09 5.22 12.74
N SER A 15 -2.30 4.98 12.22
CA SER A 15 -2.60 5.22 10.80
C SER A 15 -2.73 6.70 10.43
N ILE A 16 -2.87 7.61 11.40
CA ILE A 16 -2.97 9.04 11.11
C ILE A 16 -1.57 9.57 10.82
N LYS A 17 -0.60 9.28 11.70
CA LYS A 17 0.81 9.65 11.50
C LYS A 17 1.33 9.16 10.15
N VAL A 18 1.24 7.84 9.90
CA VAL A 18 1.71 7.23 8.65
C VAL A 18 0.91 7.74 7.45
N GLY A 19 -0.39 7.97 7.62
CA GLY A 19 -1.24 8.53 6.58
C GLY A 19 -0.84 9.95 6.13
N LEU A 20 -0.46 10.80 7.08
CA LEU A 20 0.05 12.15 6.81
C LEU A 20 1.41 12.08 6.11
N GLU A 21 2.29 11.20 6.55
CA GLU A 21 3.60 11.01 5.94
C GLU A 21 3.50 10.55 4.48
N LEU A 22 2.62 9.58 4.16
CA LEU A 22 2.34 9.19 2.78
C LEU A 22 1.83 10.37 1.94
N ASN A 23 0.99 11.23 2.53
CA ASN A 23 0.47 12.38 1.84
C ASN A 23 1.59 13.40 1.55
N GLU A 24 2.43 13.72 2.52
CA GLU A 24 3.56 14.65 2.33
C GLU A 24 4.54 14.15 1.26
N ARG A 25 4.80 12.84 1.17
CA ARG A 25 5.73 12.26 0.20
C ARG A 25 5.20 12.20 -1.23
N TYR A 26 3.93 11.82 -1.43
CA TYR A 26 3.43 11.45 -2.77
C TYR A 26 2.34 12.37 -3.32
N HIS A 27 1.77 13.25 -2.51
CA HIS A 27 0.71 14.14 -2.96
C HIS A 27 1.21 15.08 -4.06
N GLY A 28 0.46 15.17 -5.15
CA GLY A 28 0.76 16.05 -6.29
C GLY A 28 1.74 15.47 -7.31
N THR A 29 2.28 14.28 -7.07
CA THR A 29 3.15 13.60 -8.05
C THR A 29 2.34 13.18 -9.29
N PRO A 30 2.76 13.54 -10.51
CA PRO A 30 2.10 13.07 -11.73
C PRO A 30 2.31 11.57 -11.88
N LEU A 31 1.21 10.83 -12.06
CA LEU A 31 1.21 9.38 -12.23
C LEU A 31 0.66 9.00 -13.60
N PRO A 32 1.15 7.92 -14.22
CA PRO A 32 0.71 7.52 -15.56
C PRO A 32 -0.77 7.10 -15.61
N TYR A 33 -1.30 6.61 -14.48
CA TYR A 33 -2.72 6.29 -14.33
C TYR A 33 -3.18 6.43 -12.87
N LYS A 34 -4.49 6.23 -12.61
CA LYS A 34 -5.06 6.33 -11.26
C LYS A 34 -4.39 5.34 -10.29
N PHE A 35 -3.98 5.84 -9.13
CA PHE A 35 -3.31 5.07 -8.09
C PHE A 35 -3.92 5.40 -6.73
N LYS A 36 -4.33 4.39 -5.97
CA LYS A 36 -5.00 4.55 -4.67
C LYS A 36 -4.12 3.99 -3.56
N MET A 37 -3.94 4.79 -2.52
CA MET A 37 -3.20 4.42 -1.31
C MET A 37 -4.11 4.39 -0.08
N GLY A 38 -3.78 3.56 0.91
CA GLY A 38 -4.56 3.46 2.14
C GLY A 38 -3.75 2.97 3.33
N VAL A 39 -4.15 3.41 4.53
CA VAL A 39 -3.55 2.95 5.78
C VAL A 39 -4.68 2.61 6.74
N SER A 40 -4.70 1.36 7.20
CA SER A 40 -5.56 0.89 8.27
C SER A 40 -4.70 0.50 9.47
N GLY A 41 -4.90 1.14 10.61
CA GLY A 41 -4.14 0.83 11.84
C GLY A 41 -4.44 -0.54 12.46
N CYS A 42 -5.33 -1.35 11.88
CA CYS A 42 -5.59 -2.72 12.33
C CYS A 42 -6.17 -3.60 11.21
N VAL A 43 -6.21 -4.92 11.45
CA VAL A 43 -6.71 -5.95 10.53
C VAL A 43 -8.20 -5.86 10.17
N ASN A 44 -8.98 -5.02 10.83
CA ASN A 44 -10.37 -4.76 10.43
C ASN A 44 -10.49 -4.05 9.08
N ASP A 45 -9.38 -3.46 8.63
CA ASP A 45 -9.28 -2.82 7.34
C ASP A 45 -10.39 -1.79 7.04
N CYS A 46 -10.72 -0.93 8.00
CA CYS A 46 -11.72 0.12 7.81
C CYS A 46 -11.34 1.17 6.74
N SER A 47 -10.11 1.11 6.24
CA SER A 47 -9.63 1.91 5.11
C SER A 47 -9.64 1.16 3.78
N GLU A 48 -10.20 -0.04 3.72
CA GLU A 48 -10.38 -0.81 2.48
C GLU A 48 -9.05 -0.97 1.71
N VAL A 49 -7.96 -1.20 2.44
CA VAL A 49 -6.62 -1.46 1.89
C VAL A 49 -6.65 -2.66 0.94
N CYS A 50 -7.52 -3.64 1.21
CA CYS A 50 -7.72 -4.80 0.36
C CYS A 50 -8.11 -4.50 -1.10
N ILE A 51 -8.59 -3.29 -1.43
CA ILE A 51 -9.00 -2.90 -2.80
C ILE A 51 -8.22 -1.70 -3.35
N LYS A 52 -7.08 -1.38 -2.75
CA LYS A 52 -6.20 -0.27 -3.12
C LYS A 52 -4.91 -0.76 -3.78
N ASP A 53 -4.32 0.07 -4.63
CA ASP A 53 -3.11 -0.31 -5.37
C ASP A 53 -1.97 -0.64 -4.40
N ILE A 54 -1.82 0.16 -3.34
CA ILE A 54 -0.92 -0.13 -2.22
C ILE A 54 -1.56 0.33 -0.91
N GLY A 55 -1.24 -0.34 0.19
CA GLY A 55 -1.55 0.18 1.50
C GLY A 55 -0.97 -0.60 2.65
N LEU A 56 -1.20 -0.09 3.85
CA LEU A 56 -0.61 -0.60 5.07
C LEU A 56 -1.70 -1.09 6.02
N ILE A 57 -1.55 -2.30 6.54
CA ILE A 57 -2.42 -2.86 7.58
C ILE A 57 -1.61 -3.06 8.86
N GLY A 58 -2.02 -2.39 9.92
CA GLY A 58 -1.40 -2.46 11.23
C GLY A 58 -1.66 -3.79 11.92
N THR A 59 -0.64 -4.29 12.60
CA THR A 59 -0.66 -5.48 13.44
C THR A 59 0.11 -5.20 14.74
N PRO A 60 0.00 -6.05 15.78
CA PRO A 60 0.80 -5.90 16.98
C PRO A 60 2.32 -5.95 16.74
N LYS A 61 2.76 -6.53 15.62
CA LYS A 61 4.18 -6.67 15.24
C LYS A 61 4.65 -5.61 14.24
N GLY A 62 3.86 -4.57 13.98
CA GLY A 62 4.14 -3.57 12.94
C GLY A 62 3.18 -3.67 11.75
N TRP A 63 3.67 -3.35 10.55
CA TRP A 63 2.86 -3.17 9.35
C TRP A 63 2.94 -4.37 8.40
N LYS A 64 1.81 -4.63 7.73
CA LYS A 64 1.73 -5.42 6.50
C LYS A 64 1.58 -4.47 5.32
N VAL A 65 2.47 -4.59 4.35
CA VAL A 65 2.38 -3.88 3.07
C VAL A 65 1.56 -4.74 2.11
N MET A 66 0.43 -4.19 1.68
CA MET A 66 -0.51 -4.82 0.76
C MET A 66 -0.38 -4.16 -0.62
N ILE A 67 -0.41 -4.94 -1.70
CA ILE A 67 -0.28 -4.43 -3.08
C ILE A 67 -1.30 -5.06 -4.04
N GLY A 68 -1.56 -4.39 -5.17
CA GLY A 68 -2.30 -4.99 -6.28
C GLY A 68 -3.83 -5.00 -6.14
N GLY A 69 -4.40 -4.29 -5.16
CA GLY A 69 -5.85 -4.20 -4.99
C GLY A 69 -6.52 -3.26 -6.00
N ALA A 70 -7.76 -3.57 -6.37
CA ALA A 70 -8.60 -2.70 -7.19
C ALA A 70 -10.10 -2.89 -6.94
N GLY A 71 -10.78 -1.85 -6.45
CA GLY A 71 -12.25 -1.79 -6.39
C GLY A 71 -12.91 -1.29 -7.69
N GLY A 72 -12.48 -1.80 -8.86
CA GLY A 72 -12.96 -1.37 -10.18
C GLY A 72 -13.93 -2.35 -10.84
N SER A 73 -14.09 -2.25 -12.17
CA SER A 73 -14.93 -3.15 -12.96
C SER A 73 -14.46 -4.60 -12.94
N LYS A 74 -13.14 -4.85 -12.92
CA LYS A 74 -12.53 -6.13 -12.55
C LYS A 74 -12.00 -5.96 -11.12
N PRO A 75 -12.74 -6.42 -10.09
CA PRO A 75 -12.28 -6.31 -8.71
C PRO A 75 -11.07 -7.23 -8.49
N GLN A 76 -10.08 -6.74 -7.75
CA GLN A 76 -8.89 -7.49 -7.35
C GLN A 76 -8.63 -7.23 -5.87
N LEU A 77 -8.33 -8.30 -5.13
CA LEU A 77 -7.90 -8.18 -3.74
C LEU A 77 -6.39 -7.97 -3.69
N ALA A 78 -5.94 -7.12 -2.78
CA ALA A 78 -4.54 -6.88 -2.55
C ALA A 78 -3.87 -8.10 -1.88
N GLU A 79 -2.64 -8.37 -2.27
CA GLU A 79 -1.80 -9.43 -1.69
C GLU A 79 -0.77 -8.84 -0.73
N ILE A 80 -0.28 -9.66 0.20
CA ILE A 80 0.78 -9.26 1.13
C ILE A 80 2.11 -9.27 0.36
N LEU A 81 2.77 -8.12 0.30
CA LEU A 81 4.13 -7.97 -0.21
C LEU A 81 5.17 -8.22 0.88
N ALA A 82 4.99 -7.58 2.04
CA ALA A 82 5.87 -7.69 3.19
C ALA A 82 5.08 -7.54 4.50
N ALA A 83 5.60 -8.07 5.61
CA ALA A 83 4.93 -8.08 6.90
C ALA A 83 5.92 -7.89 8.05
N GLU A 84 5.39 -7.53 9.22
CA GLU A 84 6.16 -7.34 10.47
C GLU A 84 7.22 -6.21 10.36
N LEU A 85 6.91 -5.17 9.58
CA LEU A 85 7.77 -4.01 9.36
C LEU A 85 7.50 -2.90 10.37
N ASP A 86 8.53 -2.19 10.81
CA ASP A 86 8.36 -0.92 11.51
C ASP A 86 7.91 0.20 10.54
N ASP A 87 7.66 1.41 11.08
CA ASP A 87 7.20 2.55 10.29
C ASP A 87 8.18 2.87 9.14
N GLU A 88 9.48 2.93 9.43
CA GLU A 88 10.52 3.31 8.46
C GLU A 88 10.64 2.28 7.35
N SER A 89 10.76 1.01 7.69
CA SER A 89 10.86 -0.11 6.73
C SER A 89 9.61 -0.23 5.88
N ALA A 90 8.42 -0.01 6.46
CA ALA A 90 7.17 -0.01 5.71
C ALA A 90 7.14 1.12 4.68
N MET A 91 7.59 2.32 5.05
CA MET A 91 7.68 3.46 4.15
C MET A 91 8.71 3.23 3.03
N GLU A 92 9.86 2.62 3.32
CA GLU A 92 10.84 2.25 2.30
C GLU A 92 10.26 1.28 1.25
N VAL A 93 9.51 0.27 1.69
CA VAL A 93 8.85 -0.67 0.75
C VAL A 93 7.82 0.07 -0.10
N VAL A 94 7.04 0.99 0.49
CA VAL A 94 6.09 1.82 -0.26
C VAL A 94 6.82 2.69 -1.29
N ASP A 95 7.94 3.31 -0.93
CA ASP A 95 8.78 4.10 -1.84
C ASP A 95 9.28 3.26 -3.02
N LYS A 96 9.78 2.04 -2.74
CA LYS A 96 10.25 1.13 -3.80
C LYS A 96 9.12 0.79 -4.78
N VAL A 97 7.94 0.44 -4.30
CA VAL A 97 6.77 0.13 -5.15
C VAL A 97 6.33 1.35 -5.95
N PHE A 98 6.25 2.51 -5.31
CA PHE A 98 5.84 3.76 -5.94
C PHE A 98 6.80 4.17 -7.07
N ASN A 99 8.10 4.13 -6.79
CA ASN A 99 9.14 4.43 -7.77
C ASN A 99 9.19 3.40 -8.90
N TRP A 100 8.98 2.13 -8.61
CA TRP A 100 8.85 1.10 -9.64
C TRP A 100 7.66 1.39 -10.57
N TYR A 101 6.51 1.77 -10.00
CA TYR A 101 5.31 2.13 -10.79
C TYR A 101 5.54 3.36 -11.66
N LEU A 102 6.20 4.40 -11.12
CA LEU A 102 6.58 5.58 -11.89
C LEU A 102 7.52 5.24 -13.05
N LYS A 103 8.53 4.39 -12.81
CA LYS A 103 9.50 3.98 -13.84
C LYS A 103 8.86 3.18 -14.98
N LYS A 104 7.79 2.44 -14.72
CA LYS A 104 7.06 1.72 -15.77
C LYS A 104 6.37 2.68 -16.75
N ASP A 105 5.88 3.83 -16.28
CA ASP A 105 5.25 4.88 -17.08
C ASP A 105 4.19 4.38 -18.10
N GLU A 106 3.43 3.36 -17.71
CA GLU A 106 2.36 2.79 -18.53
C GLU A 106 0.99 3.21 -18.02
N LYS A 107 0.05 3.53 -18.93
CA LYS A 107 -1.34 3.89 -18.62
C LYS A 107 -2.19 2.69 -18.16
N LYS A 108 -1.71 1.97 -17.14
CA LYS A 108 -2.31 0.78 -16.53
C LYS A 108 -2.34 0.92 -15.01
N ARG A 109 -3.23 0.15 -14.38
CA ARG A 109 -3.26 0.00 -12.91
C ARG A 109 -2.13 -0.91 -12.46
N LEU A 110 -1.68 -0.75 -11.22
CA LEU A 110 -0.59 -1.55 -10.66
C LEU A 110 -0.86 -3.05 -10.78
N TRP A 111 -2.08 -3.51 -10.44
CA TRP A 111 -2.43 -4.94 -10.52
C TRP A 111 -2.26 -5.56 -11.91
N LYS A 112 -2.48 -4.79 -12.99
CA LYS A 112 -2.27 -5.28 -14.36
C LYS A 112 -0.78 -5.44 -14.67
N LEU A 113 0.04 -4.50 -14.20
CA LEU A 113 1.48 -4.58 -14.38
C LEU A 113 2.08 -5.75 -13.61
N ILE A 114 1.53 -6.04 -12.42
CA ILE A 114 1.90 -7.22 -11.63
C ILE A 114 1.45 -8.51 -12.33
N GLU A 115 0.23 -8.55 -12.88
CA GLU A 115 -0.30 -9.70 -13.65
C GLU A 115 0.56 -9.99 -14.90
N GLU A 116 1.03 -8.95 -15.60
CA GLU A 116 1.87 -9.07 -16.80
C GLU A 116 3.33 -9.46 -16.47
N LEU A 117 3.92 -8.92 -15.40
CA LEU A 117 5.28 -9.25 -14.98
C LEU A 117 5.36 -10.63 -14.30
N GLY A 118 4.32 -11.00 -13.56
CA GLY A 118 4.31 -12.11 -12.62
C GLY A 118 4.57 -11.64 -11.18
N PRO A 119 3.79 -12.09 -10.19
CA PRO A 119 3.87 -11.62 -8.80
C PRO A 119 5.19 -11.96 -8.12
N GLU A 120 5.83 -13.08 -8.49
CA GLU A 120 7.11 -13.49 -7.90
C GLU A 120 8.27 -12.60 -8.36
N GLN A 121 8.33 -12.30 -9.66
CA GLN A 121 9.31 -11.36 -10.20
C GLN A 121 9.10 -9.94 -9.63
N PHE A 122 7.84 -9.52 -9.47
CA PHE A 122 7.54 -8.25 -8.83
C PHE A 122 8.04 -8.18 -7.38
N LYS A 123 7.88 -9.25 -6.60
CA LYS A 123 8.41 -9.31 -5.22
C LYS A 123 9.93 -9.24 -5.22
N GLU A 124 10.60 -9.92 -6.15
CA GLU A 124 12.06 -9.88 -6.29
C GLU A 124 12.56 -8.48 -6.67
N ASP A 125 11.93 -7.80 -7.63
CA ASP A 125 12.26 -6.43 -8.03
C ASP A 125 12.20 -5.41 -6.87
N ILE A 126 11.35 -5.67 -5.86
CA ILE A 126 11.10 -4.76 -4.75
C ILE A 126 11.89 -5.14 -3.49
N LEU A 127 11.98 -6.42 -3.17
CA LEU A 127 12.59 -6.91 -1.93
C LEU A 127 14.04 -7.38 -2.10
N GLY A 128 14.48 -7.63 -3.35
CA GLY A 128 15.86 -7.96 -3.68
C GLY A 128 16.82 -6.78 -3.68
#